data_AF-A0A0A1UQK9-F1
#
_entry.id   AF-A0A0A1UQK9-F1
#
_cell.length_a   1.000
_cell.length_b   1.000
_cell.length_c   1.000
_cell.angle_alpha   90.00
_cell.angle_beta   90.00
_cell.angle_gamma   90.00
#
_symmetry.space_group_name_H-M   'P 1'
#
loop_
_entity.id
_entity.type
_entity.pdbx_description
1 polymer ?
#
loop_
_entity_poly.entity_id
_entity_poly.type
_entity_poly.pdbx_seq_one_letter_code
_entity_poly.pdbx_strand_id
1 'polypeptide(L)' 'MFQGITIKDSFMYTRKQADELIRLIETGMLPIGKRGGIQVTGKYGLRQWEAALDYASQEPGPKRITCFVPGNGE' A
#
# COMPACT_ATOMS: atom_id res chain seq x y z
N MET A 1 -13.43 25.23 22.20
CA MET A 1 -12.10 25.83 22.48
C MET A 1 -11.06 24.74 22.23
N PHE A 2 -10.38 24.76 21.09
CA PHE A 2 -9.27 23.83 20.79
C PHE A 2 -7.96 24.57 21.05
N GLN A 3 -7.35 24.36 22.21
CA GLN A 3 -6.03 24.93 22.53
C GLN A 3 -4.98 23.82 22.46
N GLY A 4 -3.94 24.02 21.64
CA GLY A 4 -2.82 23.07 21.52
C GLY A 4 -2.92 22.03 20.40
N ILE A 5 -3.82 22.19 19.41
CA ILE A 5 -3.79 21.33 18.21
C ILE A 5 -2.76 21.88 17.22
N THR A 6 -1.74 21.07 16.89
CA THR A 6 -0.82 21.35 15.79
C THR A 6 -1.27 20.60 14.55
N ILE A 7 -1.59 21.33 13.48
CA ILE A 7 -1.81 20.75 12.15
C ILE A 7 -0.47 20.72 11.44
N LYS A 8 -0.08 19.55 10.93
CA LYS A 8 1.10 19.38 10.08
C LYS A 8 0.63 18.79 8.76
N ASP A 9 1.08 19.37 7.67
CA ASP A 9 0.99 18.76 6.36
C ASP A 9 2.14 17.77 6.16
N SER A 10 1.90 16.78 5.31
CA SER A 10 2.94 15.88 4.85
C SER A 10 2.54 15.36 3.48
N PHE A 11 3.49 15.35 2.56
CA PHE A 11 3.32 14.71 1.27
C PHE A 11 4.33 13.56 1.16
N MET A 12 3.81 12.33 1.08
CA MET A 12 4.62 11.11 1.04
C MET A 12 5.67 11.04 2.17
N TYR A 13 6.91 10.70 1.83
CA TYR A 13 8.01 10.47 2.75
C TYR A 13 9.31 10.97 2.13
N THR A 14 10.25 11.37 3.00
CA THR A 14 11.65 11.59 2.61
C THR A 14 12.36 10.26 2.37
N ARG A 15 13.48 10.28 1.64
CA ARG A 15 14.31 9.08 1.43
C ARG A 15 14.73 8.42 2.74
N LYS A 16 15.16 9.22 3.72
CA LYS A 16 15.55 8.72 5.05
C LYS A 16 14.41 7.98 5.74
N GLN A 17 13.19 8.53 5.68
CA GLN A 17 12.01 7.87 6.25
C GLN A 17 11.67 6.56 5.54
N ALA A 18 11.88 6.47 4.22
CA ALA A 18 11.74 5.21 3.48
C ALA A 18 12.76 4.16 3.95
N ASP A 19 14.02 4.55 4.11
CA ASP A 19 15.08 3.65 4.59
C ASP A 19 14.77 3.15 6.03
N GLU A 20 14.27 4.02 6.90
CA GLU A 20 13.83 3.65 8.26
C GLU A 20 12.63 2.70 8.24
N LEU A 21 11.65 2.91 7.36
CA LEU A 21 10.51 2.01 7.18
C LEU A 21 10.97 0.62 6.70
N ILE A 22 11.88 0.55 5.72
CA ILE A 22 12.45 -0.70 5.23
C ILE A 22 13.15 -1.46 6.36
N ARG A 23 13.95 -0.77 7.19
CA ARG A 23 14.61 -1.40 8.35
C ARG A 23 13.63 -2.01 9.35
N LEU A 24 12.48 -1.38 9.58
CA LEU A 24 11.44 -1.94 10.46
C LEU A 24 10.87 -3.25 9.90
N ILE A 25 10.73 -3.33 8.57
CA ILE A 25 10.30 -4.54 7.88
C ILE A 25 11.37 -5.63 7.98
N GLU A 26 12.62 -5.30 7.68
CA GLU A 26 13.75 -6.25 7.66
C GLU A 26 14.06 -6.82 9.05
N THR A 27 13.95 -6.00 10.10
CA THR A 27 14.12 -6.45 11.50
C THR A 27 12.92 -7.22 12.03
N GLY A 28 11.83 -7.33 11.25
CA GLY A 28 10.61 -8.01 11.63
C GLY A 28 9.74 -7.25 12.64
N MET A 29 10.10 -6.01 12.98
CA MET A 29 9.33 -5.14 13.86
C MET A 29 8.01 -4.68 13.21
N LEU A 30 7.98 -4.58 11.88
CA LEU A 30 6.77 -4.28 11.11
C LEU A 30 6.34 -5.47 10.25
N PRO A 31 5.26 -6.19 10.60
CA PRO A 31 4.80 -7.33 9.82
C PRO A 31 4.15 -6.88 8.51
N ILE A 32 4.63 -7.42 7.38
CA ILE A 32 4.07 -7.20 6.04
C ILE A 32 3.55 -8.51 5.43
N GLY A 33 2.89 -8.42 4.27
CA GLY A 33 2.31 -9.56 3.56
C GLY A 33 1.23 -10.27 4.39
N LYS A 34 1.10 -11.59 4.21
CA LYS A 34 0.11 -12.41 4.94
C LYS A 34 0.20 -12.25 6.45
N ARG A 35 1.43 -12.13 7.00
CA ARG A 35 1.66 -11.91 8.45
C ARG A 35 1.13 -10.57 8.94
N GLY A 36 1.16 -9.53 8.09
CA GLY A 36 0.59 -8.22 8.38
C GLY A 36 -0.93 -8.13 8.14
N GLY A 37 -1.57 -9.21 7.67
CA GLY A 37 -2.95 -9.20 7.21
C GLY A 37 -3.15 -8.51 5.86
N ILE A 38 -2.07 -8.32 5.08
CA ILE A 38 -2.13 -7.75 3.73
C ILE A 38 -2.63 -8.81 2.76
N GLN A 39 -3.67 -8.47 2.03
CA GLN A 39 -4.32 -9.33 1.04
C GLN A 39 -4.14 -8.75 -0.35
N VAL A 40 -3.61 -9.56 -1.26
CA VAL A 40 -3.64 -9.23 -2.69
C VAL A 40 -5.01 -9.66 -3.21
N THR A 41 -5.85 -8.68 -3.51
CA THR A 41 -7.26 -8.87 -3.83
C THR A 41 -7.49 -8.90 -5.34
N GLY A 42 -6.56 -8.35 -6.12
CA GLY A 42 -6.57 -8.44 -7.57
C GLY A 42 -5.15 -8.46 -8.14
N LYS A 43 -4.94 -9.30 -9.16
CA LYS A 43 -3.71 -9.35 -9.95
C LYS A 43 -4.10 -9.19 -11.40
N TYR A 44 -3.47 -8.23 -12.07
CA TYR A 44 -3.84 -7.88 -13.43
C TYR A 44 -2.59 -7.80 -14.32
N GLY A 45 -2.75 -8.19 -15.58
CA GLY A 45 -1.78 -7.83 -16.61
C GLY A 45 -1.89 -6.34 -16.95
N LEU A 46 -0.82 -5.76 -17.52
CA LEU A 46 -0.82 -4.34 -17.88
C LEU A 46 -1.94 -3.97 -18.87
N ARG A 47 -2.34 -4.89 -19.76
CA ARG A 47 -3.44 -4.66 -20.72
C ARG A 47 -4.82 -4.60 -20.06
N GLN A 48 -4.97 -5.10 -18.84
CA GLN A 48 -6.21 -5.10 -18.07
C GLN A 48 -6.28 -3.90 -17.12
N TRP A 49 -5.60 -2.79 -17.45
CA TRP A 49 -5.47 -1.64 -16.55
C TRP A 49 -6.81 -1.02 -16.14
N GLU A 50 -7.81 -0.97 -17.03
CA GLU A 50 -9.15 -0.47 -16.71
C GLU A 50 -9.80 -1.32 -15.61
N ALA A 51 -9.87 -2.64 -15.82
CA ALA A 51 -10.42 -3.57 -14.85
C ALA A 51 -9.67 -3.52 -13.50
N ALA A 52 -8.35 -3.34 -13.53
CA ALA A 52 -7.53 -3.21 -12.32
C ALA A 52 -7.90 -1.97 -11.50
N LEU A 53 -8.09 -0.83 -12.17
CA LEU A 53 -8.46 0.43 -11.54
C LEU A 53 -9.91 0.40 -11.05
N ASP A 54 -10.84 -0.15 -11.83
CA ASP A 54 -12.23 -0.31 -11.45
C ASP A 54 -12.35 -1.19 -10.20
N TYR A 55 -11.67 -2.33 -10.18
CA TYR A 55 -11.67 -3.22 -9.02
C TYR A 55 -11.06 -2.56 -7.79
N ALA A 56 -9.93 -1.83 -7.95
CA ALA A 56 -9.32 -1.10 -6.85
C ALA A 56 -10.25 -0.03 -6.26
N SER A 57 -11.10 0.60 -7.08
CA SER A 57 -12.09 1.59 -6.63
C SER A 57 -13.26 0.96 -5.86
N GLN A 58 -13.65 -0.26 -6.22
CA GLN A 58 -14.79 -0.99 -5.63
C GLN A 58 -14.43 -1.76 -4.36
N GLU A 59 -13.15 -2.07 -4.18
CA GLU A 59 -12.64 -2.82 -3.03
C GLU A 59 -11.73 -1.96 -2.13
N PRO A 60 -12.20 -0.79 -1.65
CA PRO A 60 -11.41 0.04 -0.76
C PRO A 60 -11.29 -0.65 0.59
N GLY A 61 -10.15 -0.47 1.24
CA GLY A 61 -10.00 -0.90 2.62
C GLY A 61 -8.55 -1.00 3.06
N PRO A 62 -8.32 -0.93 4.37
CA PRO A 62 -6.98 -1.14 4.90
C PRO A 62 -6.47 -2.53 4.51
N LYS A 63 -5.19 -2.60 4.14
CA LYS A 63 -4.48 -3.85 3.86
C LYS A 63 -4.97 -4.65 2.64
N ARG A 64 -5.80 -4.06 1.77
CA ARG A 64 -6.20 -4.63 0.47
C ARG A 64 -5.32 -4.03 -0.63
N ILE A 65 -4.76 -4.87 -1.49
CA ILE A 65 -3.86 -4.43 -2.56
C ILE A 65 -4.28 -5.08 -3.88
N THR A 66 -4.48 -4.22 -4.89
CA THR A 66 -4.57 -4.61 -6.29
C THR A 66 -3.23 -4.29 -6.97
N CYS A 67 -2.64 -5.22 -7.70
CA CYS A 67 -1.34 -5.00 -8.32
C CYS A 67 -1.26 -5.49 -9.76
N PHE A 68 -0.40 -4.83 -10.54
CA PHE A 68 0.04 -5.32 -11.83
C PHE A 68 1.14 -6.35 -11.64
N VAL A 69 1.04 -7.48 -12.35
CA VAL A 69 2.02 -8.56 -12.31
C VAL A 69 2.64 -8.78 -13.69
N PRO A 70 3.97 -8.94 -13.80
CA PRO A 70 4.63 -9.27 -15.05
C PRO A 70 4.44 -10.76 -15.40
N GLY A 71 4.13 -11.05 -16.66
CA GLY A 71 3.76 -12.40 -17.13
C GLY A 71 2.25 -12.60 -17.07
N ASN A 72 1.68 -13.13 -18.17
CA ASN A 72 0.25 -13.25 -18.44
C ASN A 72 -0.61 -13.40 -17.18
N GLY A 73 -1.18 -12.28 -16.72
CA GLY A 73 -2.43 -12.35 -15.97
C GLY A 73 -3.43 -12.96 -16.94
N GLU A 74 -3.71 -14.25 -16.77
CA GLU A 74 -4.90 -14.85 -17.34
C GLU A 74 -6.13 -14.06 -16.87
#